data_AF-A0A2M7CA68-F1
#
_entry.id   AF-A0A2M7CA68-F1
#
_cell.length_a   1.000
_cell.length_b   1.000
_cell.length_c   1.000
_cell.angle_alpha   90.00
_cell.angle_beta   90.00
_cell.angle_gamma   90.00
#
_symmetry.space_group_name_H-M   'P 1'
#
loop_
_entity.id
_entity.type
_entity.pdbx_description
1 polymer ?
#
loop_
_entity_poly.entity_id
_entity_poly.type
_entity_poly.pdbx_seq_one_letter_code
_entity_poly.pdbx_strand_id
1 'polypeptide(L)' 'MGLALDEPKANDEKIEVKGFSFIMASEVADTIRSYGNLLIDYTEHPWMKGFQLSLLGKVSC' A
#
# COMPACT_ATOMS: atom_id res chain seq x y z
N MET A 1 10.94 -1.64 0.66
CA MET A 1 9.65 -2.27 0.32
C MET A 1 9.16 -1.62 -0.96
N GLY A 2 8.68 -2.39 -1.94
CA GLY A 2 8.25 -1.88 -3.24
C GLY A 2 6.99 -2.60 -3.72
N LEU A 3 6.28 -2.01 -4.68
CA LEU A 3 5.11 -2.63 -5.30
C LEU A 3 5.56 -3.62 -6.38
N ALA A 4 4.94 -4.79 -6.40
CA ALA A 4 5.16 -5.82 -7.41
C ALA A 4 3.82 -6.42 -7.86
N LEU A 5 3.80 -6.94 -9.08
CA LEU A 5 2.72 -7.79 -9.56
C LEU A 5 3.10 -9.23 -9.19
N ASP A 6 2.36 -9.82 -8.25
CA ASP A 6 2.62 -11.19 -7.76
C ASP A 6 1.29 -11.92 -7.56
N GLU A 7 1.35 -13.25 -7.50
CA GLU A 7 0.21 -14.10 -7.13
C GLU A 7 0.03 -14.09 -5.60
N PRO A 8 -1.22 -14.16 -5.10
CA PRO A 8 -1.47 -14.16 -3.66
C PRO A 8 -0.88 -15.41 -3.00
N LYS A 9 -0.04 -15.22 -1.98
CA LYS A 9 0.45 -16.33 -1.16
C LYS A 9 -0.55 -16.65 -0.05
N ALA A 10 -0.47 -17.87 0.48
CA ALA A 10 -1.47 -18.41 1.40
C ALA A 10 -1.72 -17.56 2.68
N ASN A 11 -0.76 -16.74 3.10
CA ASN A 11 -0.84 -15.91 4.30
C ASN A 11 -0.97 -14.40 4.01
N ASP A 12 -1.13 -14.02 2.74
CA ASP A 12 -1.24 -12.61 2.39
C ASP A 12 -2.65 -12.11 2.63
N GLU A 13 -2.75 -10.88 3.14
CA GLU A 13 -4.02 -10.19 3.22
C GLU A 13 -4.39 -9.61 1.86
N LYS A 14 -5.62 -9.88 1.42
CA LYS A 14 -6.17 -9.39 0.16
C LYS A 14 -7.19 -8.29 0.42
N ILE A 15 -7.03 -7.15 -0.26
CA ILE A 15 -7.96 -6.03 -0.23
C ILE A 15 -8.39 -5.71 -1.65
N GLU A 16 -9.70 -5.61 -1.87
CA GLU A 16 -10.26 -5.25 -3.17
C GLU A 16 -10.68 -3.78 -3.18
N VAL A 17 -10.11 -3.00 -4.11
CA VAL A 17 -10.41 -1.57 -4.25
C VAL A 17 -10.60 -1.24 -5.71
N LYS A 18 -11.79 -0.73 -6.08
CA LYS A 18 -12.11 -0.26 -7.44
C LYS A 18 -11.77 -1.30 -8.55
N GLY A 19 -11.97 -2.59 -8.26
CA GLY A 19 -11.68 -3.69 -9.19
C GLY A 19 -10.21 -4.15 -9.22
N PHE A 20 -9.34 -3.56 -8.41
CA PHE A 20 -7.97 -4.02 -8.22
C PHE A 20 -7.86 -4.88 -6.96
N SER A 21 -7.17 -6.00 -7.07
CA SER A 21 -6.80 -6.86 -5.95
C SER A 21 -5.42 -6.45 -5.45
N PHE A 22 -5.36 -5.82 -4.28
CA PHE A 22 -4.12 -5.55 -3.56
C PHE A 22 -3.82 -6.71 -2.64
N ILE A 23 -2.58 -7.16 -2.66
CA ILE A 23 -2.08 -8.26 -1.85
C ILE A 23 -0.94 -7.68 -1.03
N MET A 24 -0.97 -7.93 0.28
CA MET A 24 0.04 -7.46 1.20
C MET A 24 0.42 -8.57 2.17
N ALA A 25 1.71 -8.68 2.45
CA ALA A 25 2.19 -9.56 3.51
C ALA A 25 1.55 -9.17 4.84
N SER A 26 1.22 -10.15 5.67
CA SER A 26 0.54 -9.95 6.96
C SER A 26 1.26 -8.92 7.86
N GLU A 27 2.60 -8.94 7.90
CA GLU A 27 3.41 -7.97 8.66
C GLU A 27 3.18 -6.52 8.20
N VAL A 28 3.01 -6.32 6.90
CA VAL A 28 2.72 -5.00 6.31
C VAL A 28 1.28 -4.61 6.60
N ALA A 29 0.34 -5.55 6.54
CA ALA A 29 -1.06 -5.31 6.90
C ALA A 29 -1.19 -4.87 8.38
N ASP A 30 -0.49 -5.52 9.29
CA ASP A 30 -0.47 -5.16 10.71
C ASP A 30 0.17 -3.79 10.95
N THR A 31 1.22 -3.47 10.18
CA THR A 31 1.83 -2.14 10.17
C THR A 31 0.79 -1.10 9.73
N ILE A 32 0.13 -1.31 8.59
CA ILE A 32 -0.88 -0.37 8.08
C ILE A 32 -2.01 -0.20 9.10
N ARG A 33 -2.55 -1.29 9.67
CA ARG A 33 -3.58 -1.22 10.72
C ARG A 33 -3.15 -0.41 11.94
N SER A 34 -1.89 -0.52 12.34
CA SER A 34 -1.35 0.20 13.50
C SER A 34 -1.15 1.68 13.23
N TYR A 35 -0.70 2.04 12.03
CA TYR A 35 -0.43 3.43 11.66
C TYR A 35 -1.65 4.16 11.07
N GLY A 36 -2.65 3.45 10.54
CA GLY A 36 -3.88 4.02 9.99
C GLY A 36 -4.12 3.58 8.54
N ASN A 37 -4.06 4.54 7.61
CA ASN A 37 -4.38 4.29 6.20
C ASN A 37 -3.12 4.39 5.32
N LEU A 38 -3.00 3.50 4.33
CA LEU A 38 -2.00 3.61 3.27
C LEU A 38 -2.63 4.27 2.04
N LEU A 39 -2.06 5.39 1.61
CA LEU A 39 -2.41 6.07 0.37
C LEU A 39 -1.38 5.71 -0.71
N ILE A 40 -1.87 5.34 -1.90
CA ILE A 40 -1.03 5.03 -3.05
C ILE A 40 -1.43 5.96 -4.18
N ASP A 41 -0.54 6.90 -4.53
CA ASP A 41 -0.75 7.87 -5.60
C ASP A 41 0.28 7.69 -6.71
N TYR A 42 -0.14 7.85 -7.96
CA TYR A 42 0.79 7.92 -9.08
C TYR A 42 1.20 9.36 -9.31
N THR A 43 2.49 9.64 -9.22
CA THR A 43 3.05 10.98 -9.44
C THR A 43 3.86 11.01 -10.73
N GLU A 44 3.56 11.99 -11.57
CA GLU A 44 4.29 12.26 -12.80
C GLU A 44 4.90 13.66 -12.75
N HIS A 45 6.20 13.71 -12.48
CA HIS A 45 7.03 14.91 -12.56
C HIS A 45 8.08 14.76 -13.67
N PRO A 46 8.60 15.86 -14.23
CA PRO A 46 9.64 15.81 -15.26
C PRO A 46 10.89 15.02 -14.85
N TRP A 47 11.18 14.96 -13.54
CA TRP A 47 12.35 14.28 -12.97
C TRP A 47 12.01 12.96 -12.26
N MET A 48 10.74 12.58 -12.14
CA MET A 48 10.33 11.38 -11.42
C MET A 48 8.95 10.91 -11.90
N LYS A 49 8.84 9.63 -12.25
CA LYS A 49 7.55 8.97 -12.48
C LYS A 49 7.47 7.74 -11.61
N GLY A 50 6.36 7.54 -10.92
CA GLY A 50 6.19 6.35 -10.10
C GLY A 50 5.04 6.43 -9.11
N PHE A 51 4.89 5.36 -8.34
CA PHE A 51 3.93 5.29 -7.25
C PHE A 51 4.57 5.84 -5.97
N GLN A 52 3.93 6.85 -5.40
CA GLN A 52 4.21 7.37 -4.09
C GLN A 52 3.31 6.65 -3.06
N LEU A 53 3.95 6.11 -2.03
CA LEU A 53 3.28 5.46 -0.90
C LEU A 53 3.32 6.42 0.28
N SER A 54 2.17 6.83 0.79
CA SER A 54 2.06 7.71 1.96
C SER A 54 1.27 7.01 3.05
N LEU A 55 1.88 6.84 4.22
CA LEU A 55 1.17 6.39 5.42
C LEU A 55 0.50 7.61 6.04
N LEU A 56 -0.83 7.67 5.97
CA LEU A 56 -1.63 8.65 6.69
C LEU A 56 -1.73 8.18 8.14
N GLY A 57 -0.65 8.45 8.88
CA GLY A 57 -0.61 8.31 10.32
C GLY A 57 -1.76 9.05 10.98
N LYS A 58 -2.34 8.50 12.05
CA LYS A 58 -3.00 9.34 13.07
C LYS A 58 -1.96 10.35 13.57
N VAL A 59 -1.95 11.55 13.00
CA VAL A 59 -1.25 12.70 13.58
C VAL A 59 -2.07 13.09 14.79
N SER A 60 -1.77 12.49 15.94
CA SER A 60 -2.15 13.05 17.23
C SER A 60 -1.25 14.26 17.47
N CYS A 61 -1.75 15.44 17.17
CA CYS A 61 -1.33 16.69 17.80
C CYS A 61 -2.59 17.36 18.36
#